data_AF-A0A545TRV2-F1
#
_entry.id   AF-A0A545TRV2-F1
#
_cell.length_a   1.000
_cell.length_b   1.000
_cell.length_c   1.000
_cell.angle_alpha   90.00
_cell.angle_beta   90.00
_cell.angle_gamma   90.00
#
_symmetry.space_group_name_H-M   'P 1'
#
loop_
_entity.id
_entity.type
_entity.pdbx_description
1 polymer ?
#
loop_
_entity_poly.entity_id
_entity_poly.type
_entity_poly.pdbx_seq_one_letter_code
_entity_poly.pdbx_strand_id
1 'polypeptide(L)'
;MILQMLEEGGAARNLDPNAVARSFAAGRAKRNDPPDLWRKYLPAVRQQALHLARQGRLTILRKGKVADPHAPIKGLIRLALPGAAEDGAS
;
A
#
# COMPACT_ATOMS: atom_id res chain seq x y z
N MET A 1 7.10 1.47 7.74
CA MET A 1 5.78 0.82 7.91
C MET A 1 5.29 0.15 6.63
N ILE A 2 4.92 0.87 5.56
CA ILE A 2 4.44 0.21 4.31
C ILE A 2 5.53 -0.68 3.71
N LEU A 3 6.75 -0.14 3.55
CA LEU A 3 7.91 -0.91 3.09
C LEU A 3 8.20 -2.09 4.01
N GLN A 4 8.32 -1.86 5.31
CA GLN A 4 8.53 -2.93 6.28
C GLN A 4 7.51 -4.08 6.15
N MET A 5 6.20 -3.78 6.01
CA MET A 5 5.20 -4.84 5.83
C MET A 5 5.36 -5.61 4.51
N LEU A 6 5.87 -4.95 3.45
CA LEU A 6 6.20 -5.61 2.20
C LEU A 6 7.49 -6.43 2.31
N GLU A 7 8.50 -5.91 3.01
CA GLU A 7 9.78 -6.58 3.26
C GLU A 7 9.60 -7.82 4.15
N GLU A 8 8.77 -7.73 5.20
CA GLU A 8 8.37 -8.89 6.03
C GLU A 8 7.61 -9.95 5.22
N GLY A 9 6.89 -9.55 4.17
CA GLY A 9 6.20 -10.46 3.27
C GLY A 9 7.06 -11.03 2.14
N GLY A 10 8.24 -10.45 1.89
CA GLY A 10 9.10 -10.76 0.74
C GLY A 10 8.65 -10.13 -0.59
N ALA A 11 9.52 -10.21 -1.60
CA ALA A 11 9.35 -9.55 -2.92
C ALA A 11 8.06 -9.93 -3.67
N ALA A 12 7.55 -11.17 -3.48
CA ALA A 12 6.31 -11.61 -4.10
C ALA A 12 5.05 -11.07 -3.41
N ARG A 13 5.17 -10.46 -2.23
CA ARG A 13 4.04 -9.95 -1.46
C ARG A 13 3.54 -8.64 -2.06
N ASN A 14 2.23 -8.57 -2.24
CA ASN A 14 1.54 -7.34 -2.53
C ASN A 14 0.53 -7.03 -1.42
N LEU A 15 0.35 -5.75 -1.11
CA LEU A 15 -0.52 -5.26 -0.06
C LEU A 15 -1.57 -4.30 -0.59
N ASP A 16 -2.80 -4.44 -0.12
CA ASP A 16 -3.85 -3.46 -0.37
C ASP A 16 -3.68 -2.25 0.57
N PRO A 17 -3.89 -1.00 0.11
CA PRO A 17 -3.84 0.18 0.97
C PRO A 17 -4.89 0.12 2.10
N ASN A 18 -6.00 -0.59 1.89
CA ASN A 18 -6.97 -0.89 2.95
C ASN A 18 -6.36 -1.76 4.06
N ALA A 19 -5.58 -2.78 3.71
CA ALA A 19 -4.93 -3.65 4.68
C ALA A 19 -3.93 -2.85 5.53
N VAL A 20 -3.11 -2.02 4.88
CA VAL A 20 -2.18 -1.11 5.57
C VAL A 20 -2.92 -0.15 6.51
N ALA A 21 -4.00 0.49 6.05
CA ALA A 21 -4.79 1.41 6.86
C ALA A 21 -5.45 0.70 8.06
N ARG A 22 -5.91 -0.54 7.87
CA ARG A 22 -6.48 -1.38 8.93
C ARG A 22 -5.43 -1.80 9.94
N SER A 23 -4.25 -2.25 9.52
CA SER A 23 -3.14 -2.58 10.43
C SER A 23 -2.72 -1.35 11.23
N PHE A 24 -2.66 -0.16 10.60
CA PHE A 24 -2.35 1.08 11.31
C PHE A 24 -3.44 1.46 12.32
N ALA A 25 -4.71 1.36 11.90
CA ALA A 25 -5.83 1.65 12.77
C ALA A 25 -5.88 0.66 13.93
N ALA A 26 -5.67 -0.64 13.71
CA ALA A 26 -5.66 -1.66 14.75
C ALA A 26 -4.60 -1.39 15.83
N GLY A 27 -3.40 -0.95 15.45
CA GLY A 27 -2.35 -0.57 16.39
C GLY A 27 -2.65 0.71 17.19
N ARG A 28 -3.62 1.54 16.76
CA ARG A 28 -4.03 2.78 17.46
C ARG A 28 -5.46 2.73 18.02
N ALA A 29 -6.25 1.74 17.65
CA ALA A 29 -7.66 1.65 17.99
C ALA A 29 -7.78 1.40 19.49
N LYS A 30 -8.61 2.20 20.14
CA LYS A 30 -8.98 2.00 21.54
C LYS A 30 -10.30 1.22 21.62
N ARG A 31 -10.64 0.70 22.81
CA ARG A 31 -11.90 -0.02 23.07
C ARG A 31 -13.17 0.73 22.62
N ASN A 32 -13.11 2.05 22.47
CA ASN A 32 -14.25 2.89 22.12
C ASN A 32 -14.16 3.50 20.70
N ASP A 33 -13.15 3.11 19.90
CA ASP A 33 -13.04 3.59 18.53
C ASP A 33 -13.98 2.83 17.59
N PRO A 34 -14.55 3.52 16.57
CA PRO A 34 -15.40 2.87 15.59
C PRO A 34 -14.61 1.86 14.73
N PRO A 35 -15.24 0.77 14.29
CA PRO A 35 -14.60 -0.23 13.42
C PRO A 35 -14.14 0.35 12.07
N ASP A 36 -14.68 1.50 11.68
CA ASP A 36 -14.37 2.26 10.46
C ASP A 36 -13.21 3.26 10.62
N LEU A 37 -12.54 3.32 11.78
CA LEU A 37 -11.44 4.26 12.05
C LEU A 37 -10.32 4.21 10.99
N TRP A 38 -10.10 3.05 10.35
CA TRP A 38 -9.12 2.92 9.26
C TRP A 38 -9.42 3.82 8.06
N ARG A 39 -10.68 4.20 7.82
CA ARG A 39 -11.09 5.02 6.67
C ARG A 39 -10.52 6.44 6.71
N LYS A 40 -10.28 7.01 7.91
CA LYS A 40 -9.60 8.32 8.01
C LYS A 40 -8.10 8.24 7.70
N TYR A 41 -7.49 7.07 7.84
CA TYR A 41 -6.06 6.86 7.55
C TYR A 41 -5.80 6.51 6.08
N LEU A 42 -6.81 6.05 5.34
CA LEU A 42 -6.70 5.78 3.90
C LEU A 42 -6.05 6.90 3.07
N PRO A 43 -6.46 8.18 3.17
CA PRO A 43 -5.84 9.24 2.40
C PRO A 43 -4.35 9.39 2.76
N ALA A 44 -3.99 9.29 4.04
CA ALA A 44 -2.59 9.37 4.49
C ALA A 44 -1.76 8.18 3.96
N VAL A 45 -2.29 6.95 4.03
CA VAL A 45 -1.65 5.75 3.49
C VAL A 45 -1.45 5.87 1.98
N ARG A 46 -2.45 6.36 1.24
CA ARG A 46 -2.34 6.60 -0.20
C ARG A 46 -1.27 7.63 -0.53
N GLN A 47 -1.23 8.75 0.18
CA GLN A 47 -0.18 9.77 -0.02
C GLN A 47 1.21 9.22 0.26
N GLN A 48 1.37 8.43 1.33
CA GLN A 48 2.65 7.80 1.66
C GLN A 48 3.07 6.79 0.58
N ALA A 49 2.15 5.95 0.11
CA ALA A 49 2.42 5.00 -0.98
C ALA A 49 2.81 5.72 -2.27
N LEU A 50 2.11 6.81 -2.60
CA LEU A 50 2.40 7.65 -3.76
C LEU A 50 3.81 8.26 -3.66
N HIS A 51 4.17 8.80 -2.50
CA HIS A 51 5.49 9.37 -2.27
C HIS A 51 6.59 8.33 -2.43
N LEU A 52 6.42 7.14 -1.84
CA LEU A 52 7.37 6.04 -1.99
C LEU A 52 7.50 5.56 -3.44
N ALA A 53 6.39 5.53 -4.17
CA ALA A 53 6.39 5.17 -5.58
C ALA A 53 7.09 6.19 -6.46
N ARG A 54 6.89 7.49 -6.19
CA ARG A 54 7.62 8.58 -6.85
C ARG A 54 9.12 8.53 -6.59
N GLN A 55 9.54 8.01 -5.44
CA GLN A 55 10.94 7.79 -5.10
C GLN A 55 11.52 6.49 -5.68
N GLY A 56 10.73 5.68 -6.40
CA GLY A 56 11.17 4.39 -6.92
C GLY A 56 11.36 3.31 -5.84
N ARG A 57 10.89 3.56 -4.60
CA ARG A 57 11.01 2.62 -3.47
C ARG A 57 9.85 1.62 -3.38
N LEU A 58 8.80 1.82 -4.16
CA LEU A 58 7.57 1.02 -4.14
C LEU A 58 6.94 1.05 -5.52
N THR A 59 6.32 -0.04 -5.93
CA THR A 59 5.54 -0.11 -7.17
C THR A 59 4.07 -0.22 -6.83
N ILE A 60 3.25 0.65 -7.43
CA ILE A 60 1.80 0.56 -7.33
C ILE A 60 1.32 -0.22 -8.54
N LEU A 61 0.57 -1.28 -8.31
CA LEU A 61 -0.03 -2.12 -9.34
C LEU A 61 -1.54 -1.91 -9.36
N ARG A 62 -2.09 -1.65 -10.54
CA ARG A 62 -3.53 -1.57 -10.78
C ARG A 62 -3.89 -2.60 -11.84
N LYS A 63 -4.66 -3.62 -11.44
CA LYS A 63 -5.11 -4.70 -12.33
C LYS A 63 -3.94 -5.34 -13.10
N GLY A 64 -2.82 -5.58 -12.39
CA GLY A 64 -1.60 -6.19 -12.96
C GLY A 64 -0.68 -5.25 -13.73
N LYS A 65 -1.04 -3.97 -13.91
CA LYS A 65 -0.17 -2.97 -14.57
C LYS A 65 0.40 -2.00 -13.55
N VAL A 66 1.62 -1.53 -13.77
CA VAL A 66 2.18 -0.42 -12.99
C VAL A 66 1.28 0.80 -13.16
N ALA A 67 0.75 1.28 -12.04
CA ALA A 67 -0.07 2.47 -11.98
C ALA A 67 0.83 3.69 -11.91
N ASP A 68 0.38 4.76 -12.56
CA ASP A 68 1.10 6.02 -12.55
C ASP A 68 1.16 6.61 -11.13
N PRO A 69 2.36 6.92 -10.61
CA PRO A 69 2.54 7.49 -9.26
C PRO A 69 2.25 9.00 -9.19
N HIS A 70 1.91 9.65 -10.30
CA HIS A 70 1.45 11.04 -10.33
C HIS A 70 -0.09 11.13 -10.35
N ALA A 71 -0.78 10.07 -10.77
CA ALA A 71 -2.22 9.98 -10.82
C ALA A 71 -2.87 9.70 -9.44
N PRO A 72 -4.12 10.17 -9.21
CA PRO A 72 -4.84 9.86 -7.98
C PRO A 72 -5.14 8.36 -7.89
N ILE A 73 -4.57 7.71 -6.89
CA ILE A 73 -4.82 6.30 -6.59
C ILE A 73 -6.27 6.13 -6.11
N LYS A 74 -7.15 5.70 -7.01
CA LYS A 74 -8.56 5.39 -6.72
C LYS A 74 -8.87 3.93 -7.07
N GLY A 75 -9.65 3.29 -6.19
CA GLY A 75 -10.13 1.92 -6.39
C GLY A 75 -9.18 0.83 -5.89
N LEU A 76 -9.29 -0.36 -6.51
CA LEU A 76 -8.48 -1.53 -6.20
C LEU A 76 -7.07 -1.38 -6.77
N ILE A 77 -6.09 -1.20 -5.89
CA ILE A 77 -4.67 -1.13 -6.22
C ILE A 77 -3.89 -1.98 -5.22
N ARG A 78 -2.76 -2.50 -5.67
CA ARG A 78 -1.82 -3.26 -4.86
C ARG A 78 -0.51 -2.52 -4.76
N LEU A 79 0.10 -2.57 -3.60
CA LEU A 79 1.42 -2.02 -3.31
C LEU A 79 2.39 -3.19 -3.31
N ALA A 80 3.51 -3.08 -4.01
CA ALA A 80 4.53 -4.11 -4.10
C ALA A 80 5.93 -3.48 -3.99
N LEU A 81 6.94 -4.28 -3.67
CA LEU A 81 8.33 -3.82 -3.74
C LEU A 81 8.73 -3.52 -5.20
N PRO A 82 9.67 -2.59 -5.41
CA PRO A 82 10.25 -2.34 -6.72
C PRO A 82 10.91 -3.63 -7.21
N GLY A 83 10.64 -4.02 -8.46
CA GLY A 83 11.08 -5.29 -9.04
C GLY A 83 10.08 -6.45 -8.96
N ALA A 84 9.07 -6.37 -8.09
CA ALA A 84 8.04 -7.42 -7.99
C ALA A 84 7.14 -7.52 -9.25
N ALA A 85 7.06 -6.46 -10.05
CA ALA A 85 6.37 -6.47 -11.34
C ALA A 85 7.22 -7.14 -12.44
N GLU A 86 8.55 -7.15 -12.25
CA GLU A 86 9.52 -7.65 -13.24
C GLU A 86 9.79 -9.15 -13.06
N ASP A 87 9.54 -9.71 -11.87
CA ASP A 87 9.78 -11.12 -11.53
C ASP A 87 8.76 -12.11 -12.13
N GLY A 88 7.80 -11.62 -12.92
CA GLY A 88 6.88 -12.45 -13.71
C GLY A 88 7.35 -12.70 -15.15
N ALA A 89 8.51 -12.15 -15.53
CA ALA A 89 9.08 -12.29 -16.86
C ALA A 89 10.57 -12.63 -16.76
N SER A 90 10.88 -13.84 -16.26
CA SER A 90 12.14 -14.50 -16.56
C SER A 90 11.95 -15.97 -16.86
#